data_AF-A0A3B8W6N3-F1
#
_entry.id   AF-A0A3B8W6N3-F1
#
_cell.length_a   1.000
_cell.length_b   1.000
_cell.length_c   1.000
_cell.angle_alpha   90.00
_cell.angle_beta   90.00
_cell.angle_gamma   90.00
#
_symmetry.space_group_name_H-M   'P 1'
#
loop_
_entity.id
_entity.type
_entity.pdbx_description
1 polymer ?
#
loop_
_entity_poly.entity_id
_entity_poly.type
_entity_poly.pdbx_seq_one_letter_code
_entity_poly.pdbx_strand_id
1 'polypeptide(L)' 'MSTIQIRKKLHRYIDQAQEKKLKAIYAMVEDEIEESAHWEDQNFIDELIRRSKSTDPQFSIQESIQRATKRVRSKRKS' A
#
# COMPACT_ATOMS: atom_id res chain seq x y z
N MET A 1 -13.27 4.75 18.07
CA MET A 1 -12.09 5.64 18.19
C MET A 1 -11.62 6.00 16.80
N SER A 2 -11.23 7.25 16.55
CA SER A 2 -10.63 7.61 15.27
C SER A 2 -9.18 7.13 15.18
N THR A 3 -8.68 6.93 13.97
CA THR A 3 -7.28 6.54 13.70
C THR A 3 -6.29 7.52 14.35
N ILE A 4 -6.63 8.82 14.39
CA ILE A 4 -5.82 9.85 15.05
C ILE A 4 -5.72 9.59 16.56
N GLN A 5 -6.81 9.18 17.20
CA GLN A 5 -6.82 8.86 18.64
C GLN A 5 -6.00 7.59 18.92
N ILE A 6 -6.06 6.59 18.04
CA ILE A 6 -5.27 5.35 18.15
C ILE A 6 -3.77 5.68 18.06
N ARG A 7 -3.36 6.46 17.05
CA ARG A 7 -1.96 6.88 16.85
C ARG A 7 -1.41 7.62 18.07
N LYS A 8 -2.16 8.59 18.61
CA LYS A 8 -1.77 9.35 19.82
C LYS A 8 -1.65 8.46 21.06
N LYS A 9 -2.45 7.39 21.15
CA LYS A 9 -2.39 6.44 22.27
C LYS A 9 -1.17 5.53 22.16
N LEU A 10 -0.85 5.07 20.96
CA LEU A 10 0.34 4.25 20.71
C LEU A 10 1.64 5.00 20.96
N HIS A 11 1.77 6.25 20.48
CA HIS A 11 2.97 7.06 20.78
C HIS A 11 3.22 7.21 22.28
N ARG A 12 2.19 7.61 23.05
CA ARG A 12 2.33 7.72 24.51
C ARG A 12 2.66 6.41 25.19
N TYR A 13 2.17 5.29 24.66
CA TYR A 13 2.50 3.98 25.19
C TYR A 13 3.97 3.63 24.95
N ILE A 14 4.48 3.88 23.74
CA ILE A 14 5.89 3.67 23.38
C ILE A 14 6.80 4.52 24.29
N ASP A 15 6.47 5.80 24.47
CA ASP A 15 7.26 6.72 25.31
C ASP A 15 7.38 6.29 26.78
N GLN A 16 6.42 5.51 27.27
CA GLN A 16 6.33 5.08 28.67
C GLN A 16 6.62 3.58 28.86
N ALA A 17 6.82 2.83 27.79
CA ALA A 17 7.01 1.39 27.84
C ALA A 17 8.40 1.02 28.35
N GLN A 18 8.47 -0.08 29.12
CA GLN A 18 9.75 -0.66 29.53
C GLN A 18 10.51 -1.25 28.33
N GLU A 19 11.84 -1.17 28.38
CA GLU A 19 12.81 -1.67 27.38
C GLU A 19 12.42 -3.02 26.73
N LYS A 20 12.03 -4.01 27.54
CA LYS A 20 11.67 -5.35 27.04
C LYS A 20 10.46 -5.35 26.11
N LYS A 21 9.47 -4.48 26.38
CA LYS A 21 8.26 -4.36 25.57
C LYS A 21 8.54 -3.59 24.28
N LEU A 22 9.38 -2.56 24.35
CA LEU A 22 9.84 -1.84 23.17
C LEU A 22 10.58 -2.76 22.20
N LYS A 23 11.51 -3.59 22.71
CA LYS A 23 12.21 -4.58 21.89
C LYS A 23 11.29 -5.59 21.23
N ALA A 24 10.28 -6.07 21.95
CA ALA A 24 9.29 -6.99 21.38
C ALA A 24 8.44 -6.33 20.29
N ILE A 25 8.02 -5.07 20.48
CA ILE A 25 7.28 -4.31 19.46
C ILE A 25 8.17 -4.10 18.24
N TYR A 26 9.39 -3.62 18.43
CA TYR A 26 10.36 -3.43 17.35
C TYR A 26 10.55 -4.71 16.54
N ALA A 27 10.85 -5.84 17.19
CA ALA A 27 11.02 -7.12 16.49
C ALA A 27 9.78 -7.62 15.74
N MET A 28 8.56 -7.20 16.15
CA MET A 28 7.33 -7.58 15.44
C MET A 28 7.07 -6.76 14.18
N VAL A 29 7.65 -5.55 14.08
CA VAL A 29 7.44 -4.63 12.96
C VAL A 29 8.76 -4.18 12.31
N GLU A 30 9.86 -4.87 12.60
CA GLU A 30 11.21 -4.52 12.16
C GLU A 30 11.26 -4.45 10.63
N ASP A 31 10.79 -5.50 9.97
CA ASP A 31 10.70 -5.58 8.51
C ASP A 31 9.87 -4.42 7.92
N GLU A 32 8.75 -4.04 8.54
CA GLU A 32 7.90 -2.94 8.07
C GLU A 32 8.58 -1.56 8.26
N ILE A 33 9.35 -1.40 9.34
CA ILE A 33 10.15 -0.20 9.60
C ILE A 33 11.29 -0.11 8.58
N GLU A 34 12.00 -1.21 8.33
CA GLU A 34 13.09 -1.26 7.35
C GLU A 34 12.56 -1.08 5.91
N GLU A 35 11.44 -1.67 5.54
CA GLU A 35 10.79 -1.45 4.25
C GLU A 35 10.39 0.03 4.05
N SER A 36 10.00 0.72 5.13
CA SER A 36 9.69 2.14 5.08
C SER A 36 10.93 3.04 4.91
N ALA A 37 12.15 2.51 5.07
CA ALA A 37 13.38 3.26 4.82
C ALA A 37 13.68 3.43 3.31
N HIS A 38 13.05 2.65 2.43
CA HIS A 38 13.27 2.74 0.99
C HIS A 38 12.53 3.89 0.31
N TRP A 39 11.64 4.59 1.02
CA TRP A 39 10.94 5.78 0.47
C TRP A 39 11.85 7.00 0.28
N GLU A 40 13.07 6.98 0.81
CA GLU A 40 14.10 8.00 0.57
C GLU A 40 15.12 7.58 -0.51
N ASP A 41 15.09 6.32 -0.98
CA ASP A 41 15.97 5.83 -2.04
C ASP A 41 15.40 6.20 -3.42
N GLN A 42 16.08 7.13 -4.09
CA GLN A 42 15.69 7.60 -5.42
C GLN A 42 15.67 6.48 -6.46
N ASN A 43 16.53 5.46 -6.34
CA ASN A 43 16.54 4.32 -7.27
C ASN A 43 15.28 3.46 -7.12
N PHE A 44 14.83 3.26 -5.88
CA PHE A 44 13.59 2.55 -5.58
C PHE A 44 12.36 3.33 -6.10
N ILE A 45 12.33 4.65 -5.92
CA ILE A 45 11.29 5.54 -6.45
C ILE A 45 11.27 5.48 -7.99
N ASP A 46 12.43 5.58 -8.63
CA ASP A 46 12.55 5.58 -10.09
C ASP A 46 12.13 4.22 -10.69
N GLU A 47 12.42 3.12 -10.01
CA GLU A 47 11.93 1.80 -10.40
C GLU A 47 10.40 1.67 -10.25
N LEU A 48 9.82 2.18 -9.17
CA LEU A 48 8.37 2.25 -8.98
C LEU A 48 7.68 3.08 -10.07
N ILE A 49 8.25 4.24 -10.42
CA ILE A 49 7.77 5.09 -11.52
C ILE A 49 7.91 4.38 -12.86
N ARG A 50 9.02 3.67 -13.09
CA ARG A 50 9.22 2.88 -14.31
C ARG A 50 8.19 1.76 -14.43
N ARG A 51 7.89 1.05 -13.34
CA ARG A 51 6.87 -0.02 -13.29
C ARG A 51 5.45 0.52 -13.50
N SER A 52 5.14 1.69 -12.95
CA SER A 52 3.85 2.35 -13.17
C SER A 52 3.68 2.81 -14.62
N LYS A 53 4.77 3.21 -15.30
CA LYS A 53 4.79 3.57 -16.72
C LYS A 53 4.84 2.37 -17.67
N SER A 54 5.46 1.25 -17.27
CA SER A 54 5.53 0.02 -18.08
C SER A 54 4.27 -0.85 -17.97
N THR A 55 3.35 -0.52 -17.06
CA THR A 55 1.99 -1.02 -17.10
C THR A 55 1.26 -0.19 -18.15
N ASP A 56 1.24 -0.74 -19.37
CA ASP A 56 0.52 -0.30 -20.56
C ASP A 56 -0.61 0.75 -20.30
N PRO A 57 -0.69 1.87 -21.02
CA PRO A 57 -1.86 2.74 -21.00
C PRO A 57 -2.99 2.06 -21.78
N GLN A 58 -3.50 0.94 -21.27
CA GLN A 58 -4.48 0.13 -21.97
C GLN A 58 -5.75 0.10 -21.15
N PHE A 59 -6.62 1.05 -21.52
CA PHE A 59 -7.97 1.36 -21.05
C PHE A 59 -8.03 2.39 -19.94
N SER A 60 -8.54 3.57 -20.30
CA SER A 60 -9.38 4.33 -19.37
C SER A 60 -10.38 3.35 -18.74
N ILE A 61 -10.63 3.45 -17.42
CA ILE A 61 -11.58 2.59 -16.71
C ILE A 61 -12.91 2.44 -17.50
N GLN A 62 -13.31 3.49 -18.23
CA GLN A 62 -14.45 3.52 -19.12
C GLN A 62 -14.37 2.50 -20.27
N GLU A 63 -13.22 2.38 -20.94
CA GLU A 63 -13.02 1.44 -22.04
C GLU A 63 -12.99 -0.02 -21.56
N SER A 64 -12.44 -0.26 -20.37
CA SER A 64 -12.47 -1.57 -19.72
C SER A 64 -13.90 -2.00 -19.41
N ILE A 65 -14.72 -1.09 -18.87
CA ILE A 65 -16.14 -1.34 -18.60
C ILE A 65 -16.88 -1.63 -19.92
N GLN A 66 -16.71 -0.80 -20.95
CA GLN A 66 -17.40 -0.99 -22.24
C GLN A 66 -17.09 -2.35 -22.88
N ARG A 67 -15.85 -2.83 -22.79
CA ARG A 67 -15.44 -4.14 -23.31
C ARG A 67 -16.04 -5.29 -22.51
N ALA A 68 -16.04 -5.18 -21.17
CA ALA A 68 -16.68 -6.17 -20.30
C ALA A 68 -18.19 -6.28 -20.62
N THR A 69 -18.88 -5.15 -20.78
CA THR A 69 -20.32 -5.14 -21.10
C THR A 69 -20.61 -5.72 -22.49
N LYS A 70 -19.78 -5.44 -23.50
CA LYS A 70 -19.91 -6.03 -24.85
C LYS A 70 -19.78 -7.56 -24.81
N ARG A 71 -18.79 -8.09 -24.09
CA ARG A 71 -18.57 -9.55 -23.97
C ARG A 71 -19.75 -10.25 -23.31
N VAL A 72 -20.28 -9.71 -22.22
CA VAL A 72 -21.47 -10.27 -21.53
C VAL A 72 -22.70 -10.25 -22.44
N ARG A 73 -22.90 -9.17 -23.21
CA ARG A 73 -24.04 -9.07 -24.15
C ARG A 73 -23.92 -10.04 -25.33
N SER A 74 -22.72 -10.26 -25.87
CA SER A 74 -22.51 -11.23 -26.95
C SER A 74 -22.76 -12.68 -26.51
N LYS A 75 -22.41 -13.03 -25.27
CA LYS A 75 -22.69 -14.35 -24.69
C LYS A 75 -24.16 -14.59 -24.37
N ARG A 76 -24.96 -13.54 -24.17
CA ARG A 76 -26.41 -13.64 -23.94
C ARG A 76 -27.24 -13.76 -25.23
N LYS A 77 -26.64 -13.51 -26.40
CA LYS A 77 -27.28 -13.62 -27.72
C LYS A 77 -26.87 -14.87 -28.49
N SER A 78 -25.90 -15.64 -27.98
CA SER A 78 -25.47 -16.92 -28.53
C SER A 78 -26.08 -18.09 -27.75
#